data_AF-A0A966PYI6-F1
#
_entry.id   AF-A0A966PYI6-F1
#
_cell.length_a   1.000
_cell.length_b   1.000
_cell.length_c   1.000
_cell.angle_alpha   90.00
_cell.angle_beta   90.00
_cell.angle_gamma   90.00
#
_symmetry.space_group_name_H-M   'P 1'
#
loop_
_entity.id
_entity.type
_entity.pdbx_description
1 polymer ?
#
loop_
_entity_poly.entity_id
_entity_poly.type
_entity_poly.pdbx_seq_one_letter_code
_entity_poly.pdbx_strand_id
1 'polypeptide(L)'
;MGYVGYQPATVGYTGSKGNTGDLGYTGSQGPIGYTGSSAGGNYTETIVTPASELTGVQITGTAGQCSCTPSSTNTLVADQLVTISGTEEGTQTLDSVFISGTGGQFGCTTSQAPIVVGQQLTISGTKGGSGTISGYSNPKTYYVISTDGSSSFTLSETPGGSAITTTTGVPSGLTYTLSVGAELLSSVAVTGSAGQFSCSATTKTIDVGQVIRVHGTLSGTATITSYSNPKTYYVIATNGSTTFTLSETLGGSAISTTSGSTTGLSFYARATGAFGGYNGTTKTYYIKTTNGSNTFTLTDSIGGDAISTTAGTPLGLTYTVGQIHLSNIATTGTAGQFSCDAASKTLAVGQKVRLYGTNSGTGTITDYSSPSTYYIIATNGSTTFQLSTTKSGAAITTTAGSLTGLSTVVDVGQSVYTIAYTVGKIAVYLNGVKLVNGTDFTATNGTSVTLSAGVSASENLCFVTF
;
A
#
# COMPACT_ATOMS: atom_id res chain seq x y z
N MET A 1 67.46 -28.08 -2.09
CA MET A 1 67.50 -26.81 -1.35
C MET A 1 66.33 -25.97 -1.84
N GLY A 2 65.45 -25.55 -0.93
CA GLY A 2 64.14 -24.98 -1.24
C GLY A 2 64.07 -23.45 -1.10
N TYR A 3 62.89 -22.89 -1.40
CA TYR A 3 62.50 -21.54 -1.01
C TYR A 3 61.01 -21.46 -0.67
N VAL A 4 60.75 -20.80 0.46
CA VAL A 4 59.46 -20.32 1.01
C VAL A 4 59.68 -18.85 1.36
N GLY A 5 58.66 -17.99 1.21
CA GLY A 5 58.48 -16.81 2.08
C GLY A 5 58.20 -15.44 1.42
N TYR A 6 56.91 -15.05 1.45
CA TYR A 6 56.27 -13.77 1.89
C TYR A 6 56.86 -12.35 1.65
N GLN A 7 55.95 -11.41 1.32
CA GLN A 7 56.10 -9.95 1.09
C GLN A 7 56.49 -9.12 2.35
N PRO A 8 56.90 -7.82 2.25
CA PRO A 8 55.92 -6.71 2.35
C PRO A 8 56.26 -5.34 1.66
N ALA A 9 55.19 -4.56 1.41
CA ALA A 9 55.00 -3.08 1.45
C ALA A 9 55.94 -2.05 0.78
N THR A 10 55.35 -1.11 0.02
CA THR A 10 55.87 0.23 -0.33
C THR A 10 54.77 1.28 -0.06
N VAL A 11 54.83 2.06 1.02
CA VAL A 11 55.38 3.43 1.17
C VAL A 11 54.81 4.44 0.16
N GLY A 12 54.04 5.41 0.68
CA GLY A 12 53.39 6.50 -0.09
C GLY A 12 54.30 7.70 -0.36
N TYR A 13 53.90 8.53 -1.32
CA TYR A 13 54.63 9.73 -1.75
C TYR A 13 54.16 11.00 -1.02
N THR A 14 55.14 11.78 -0.54
CA THR A 14 54.99 13.12 0.07
C THR A 14 54.96 14.22 -1.01
N GLY A 15 54.06 15.20 -0.86
CA GLY A 15 53.87 16.31 -1.81
C GLY A 15 55.03 17.29 -1.91
N SER A 16 55.18 17.91 -3.08
CA SER A 16 56.23 18.89 -3.40
C SER A 16 55.98 20.25 -2.73
N LYS A 17 57.04 20.81 -2.16
CA LYS A 17 57.09 22.13 -1.51
C LYS A 17 57.10 23.25 -2.57
N GLY A 18 56.13 24.17 -2.54
CA GLY A 18 56.06 25.33 -3.43
C GLY A 18 56.90 26.51 -2.91
N ASN A 19 57.62 27.17 -3.82
CA ASN A 19 58.39 28.38 -3.55
C ASN A 19 57.48 29.61 -3.43
N THR A 20 57.84 30.51 -2.52
CA THR A 20 57.23 31.83 -2.28
C THR A 20 57.46 32.77 -3.48
N GLY A 21 56.40 33.38 -4.01
CA GLY A 21 56.50 34.51 -4.94
C GLY A 21 55.24 34.77 -5.78
N ASP A 22 54.66 35.95 -5.58
CA ASP A 22 53.71 36.71 -6.41
C ASP A 22 52.20 36.36 -6.42
N LEU A 23 51.43 37.37 -6.02
CA LEU A 23 49.98 37.46 -5.96
C LEU A 23 49.36 37.42 -7.37
N GLY A 24 48.47 36.45 -7.64
CA GLY A 24 47.74 36.39 -8.91
C GLY A 24 46.53 35.44 -8.88
N TYR A 25 45.34 36.05 -8.94
CA TYR A 25 44.02 35.50 -9.30
C TYR A 25 43.37 34.47 -8.36
N THR A 26 42.37 34.96 -7.63
CA THR A 26 41.30 34.17 -7.00
C THR A 26 40.47 33.48 -8.10
N GLY A 27 40.83 32.23 -8.42
CA GLY A 27 39.99 31.32 -9.19
C GLY A 27 38.76 30.89 -8.36
N SER A 28 37.60 30.81 -9.00
CA SER A 28 36.31 30.44 -8.41
C SER A 28 36.43 29.28 -7.42
N GLN A 29 35.86 29.44 -6.22
CA GLN A 29 35.63 28.32 -5.31
C GLN A 29 34.91 27.21 -6.10
N GLY A 30 35.63 26.14 -6.39
CA GLY A 30 35.03 24.90 -6.86
C GLY A 30 34.07 24.36 -5.80
N PRO A 31 33.13 23.47 -6.17
CA PRO A 31 32.22 22.87 -5.23
C PRO A 31 32.98 22.30 -4.02
N ILE A 32 32.52 22.66 -2.82
CA ILE A 32 33.01 22.12 -1.55
C ILE A 32 33.14 20.61 -1.68
N GLY A 33 34.36 20.10 -1.48
CA GLY A 33 34.64 18.67 -1.45
C GLY A 33 33.85 17.98 -0.34
N TYR A 34 33.43 16.74 -0.61
CA TYR A 34 32.71 15.86 0.30
C TYR A 34 33.30 15.87 1.72
N THR A 35 32.50 16.34 2.68
CA THR A 35 32.71 16.09 4.10
C THR A 35 31.44 15.49 4.69
N GLY A 36 31.49 14.18 4.98
CA GLY A 36 30.54 13.48 5.85
C GLY A 36 29.25 12.99 5.19
N SER A 37 29.29 11.85 4.50
CA SER A 37 28.10 11.01 4.38
C SER A 37 27.89 10.29 5.71
N SER A 38 27.06 10.86 6.57
CA SER A 38 26.59 10.20 7.80
C SER A 38 25.74 8.97 7.47
N ALA A 39 26.15 7.86 8.07
CA ALA A 39 25.38 6.66 8.43
C ALA A 39 24.68 5.89 7.30
N GLY A 40 25.23 4.71 7.02
CA GLY A 40 24.42 3.56 6.63
C GLY A 40 23.37 3.29 7.69
N GLY A 41 22.14 3.71 7.42
CA GLY A 41 20.96 3.16 8.08
C GLY A 41 20.58 1.86 7.37
N ASN A 42 20.40 0.79 8.14
CA ASN A 42 19.71 -0.40 7.65
C ASN A 42 18.28 0.02 7.27
N TYR A 43 17.98 0.07 5.98
CA TYR A 43 16.63 0.32 5.50
C TYR A 43 15.84 -1.00 5.53
N THR A 44 14.72 -1.01 6.24
CA THR A 44 13.68 -2.02 6.05
C THR A 44 13.04 -1.81 4.69
N GLU A 45 13.32 -2.74 3.78
CA GLU A 45 12.79 -2.85 2.44
C GLU A 45 11.25 -2.92 2.49
N THR A 46 10.57 -1.82 2.14
CA THR A 46 9.14 -1.86 1.82
C THR A 46 9.02 -1.99 0.31
N ILE A 47 8.71 -3.20 -0.14
CA ILE A 47 8.53 -3.55 -1.54
C ILE A 47 7.30 -2.81 -2.07
N VAL A 48 7.49 -1.88 -3.00
CA VAL A 48 6.41 -1.32 -3.82
C VAL A 48 6.83 -1.47 -5.29
N THR A 49 6.51 -2.63 -5.87
CA THR A 49 6.65 -2.92 -7.31
C THR A 49 5.70 -2.04 -8.14
N PRO A 50 5.95 -1.82 -9.46
CA PRO A 50 4.98 -1.17 -10.33
C PRO A 50 3.83 -2.17 -10.53
N ALA A 51 2.91 -2.11 -9.59
CA ALA A 51 1.93 -3.13 -9.36
C ALA A 51 0.57 -2.60 -9.83
N SER A 52 -0.13 -3.42 -10.59
CA SER A 52 -1.50 -3.10 -10.96
C SER A 52 -2.34 -3.12 -9.69
N GLU A 53 -3.11 -2.07 -9.46
CA GLU A 53 -4.02 -2.01 -8.32
C GLU A 53 -5.18 -3.00 -8.51
N LEU A 54 -5.45 -3.79 -7.47
CA LEU A 54 -6.72 -4.51 -7.35
C LEU A 54 -7.73 -3.54 -6.73
N THR A 55 -8.85 -3.33 -7.42
CA THR A 55 -9.91 -2.44 -6.95
C THR A 55 -11.09 -3.27 -6.42
N GLY A 56 -11.83 -2.72 -5.46
CA GLY A 56 -12.98 -3.39 -4.85
C GLY A 56 -12.65 -4.70 -4.17
N VAL A 57 -11.51 -4.76 -3.46
CA VAL A 57 -11.10 -5.96 -2.73
C VAL A 57 -12.03 -6.19 -1.53
N GLN A 58 -12.53 -7.42 -1.42
CA GLN A 58 -13.38 -7.91 -0.33
C GLN A 58 -12.71 -9.10 0.31
N ILE A 59 -12.88 -9.26 1.62
CA ILE A 59 -12.56 -10.50 2.31
C ILE A 59 -13.85 -11.33 2.39
N THR A 60 -13.88 -12.47 1.71
CA THR A 60 -15.10 -13.29 1.55
C THR A 60 -15.21 -14.41 2.59
N GLY A 61 -14.17 -14.63 3.39
CA GLY A 61 -14.16 -15.67 4.41
C GLY A 61 -13.11 -15.43 5.50
N THR A 62 -12.91 -16.43 6.36
CA THR A 62 -12.04 -16.32 7.54
C THR A 62 -10.63 -16.91 7.36
N ALA A 63 -10.36 -17.52 6.22
CA ALA A 63 -9.06 -18.13 5.90
C ALA A 63 -8.51 -17.52 4.62
N GLY A 64 -8.26 -16.21 4.63
CA GLY A 64 -7.51 -15.50 3.60
C GLY A 64 -8.27 -15.34 2.29
N GLN A 65 -9.53 -15.76 2.22
CA GLN A 65 -10.32 -15.68 0.99
C GLN A 65 -10.69 -14.24 0.69
N CYS A 66 -10.35 -13.81 -0.51
CA CYS A 66 -10.61 -12.47 -1.01
C CYS A 66 -11.24 -12.53 -2.40
N SER A 67 -11.96 -11.48 -2.75
CA SER A 67 -12.35 -11.18 -4.12
C SER A 67 -11.98 -9.75 -4.50
N CYS A 68 -11.97 -9.42 -5.78
CA CYS A 68 -11.78 -8.05 -6.28
C CYS A 68 -12.68 -7.78 -7.49
N THR A 69 -12.72 -6.55 -7.96
CA THR A 69 -13.33 -6.22 -9.26
C THR A 69 -12.53 -6.93 -10.37
N PRO A 70 -13.17 -7.67 -11.29
CA PRO A 70 -12.48 -8.27 -12.42
C PRO A 70 -11.78 -7.21 -13.27
N SER A 71 -10.56 -7.52 -13.71
CA SER A 71 -9.82 -6.66 -14.63
C SER A 71 -9.27 -7.48 -15.79
N SER A 72 -9.42 -6.96 -17.02
CA SER A 72 -8.81 -7.55 -18.22
C SER A 72 -7.29 -7.39 -18.26
N THR A 73 -6.71 -6.56 -17.38
CA THR A 73 -5.26 -6.34 -17.30
C THR A 73 -4.61 -7.09 -16.13
N ASN A 74 -5.40 -7.64 -15.20
CA ASN A 74 -4.92 -8.32 -14.00
C ASN A 74 -5.41 -9.77 -13.97
N THR A 75 -4.69 -10.66 -14.65
CA THR A 75 -4.88 -12.11 -14.46
C THR A 75 -4.29 -12.49 -13.11
N LEU A 76 -5.10 -13.11 -12.25
CA LEU A 76 -4.66 -13.59 -10.95
C LEU A 76 -4.10 -15.01 -11.06
N VAL A 77 -2.97 -15.30 -10.43
CA VAL A 77 -2.36 -16.64 -10.48
C VAL A 77 -1.83 -17.08 -9.11
N ALA A 78 -1.67 -18.38 -8.91
CA ALA A 78 -1.02 -18.90 -7.71
C ALA A 78 0.43 -18.37 -7.57
N ASP A 79 0.86 -18.22 -6.33
CA ASP A 79 2.09 -17.61 -5.84
C ASP A 79 2.33 -16.16 -6.26
N GLN A 80 1.33 -15.50 -6.84
CA GLN A 80 1.38 -14.07 -7.12
C GLN A 80 1.50 -13.27 -5.83
N LEU A 81 2.39 -12.27 -5.82
CA LEU A 81 2.51 -11.36 -4.69
C LEU A 81 1.34 -10.37 -4.70
N VAL A 82 0.69 -10.24 -3.55
CA VAL A 82 -0.27 -9.17 -3.26
C VAL A 82 0.35 -8.33 -2.16
N THR A 83 0.73 -7.10 -2.49
CA THR A 83 1.19 -6.12 -1.50
C THR A 83 -0.01 -5.34 -1.01
N ILE A 84 -0.24 -5.40 0.30
CA ILE A 84 -1.26 -4.64 1.01
C ILE A 84 -0.56 -3.52 1.78
N SER A 85 -1.00 -2.28 1.57
CA SER A 85 -0.50 -1.11 2.27
C SER A 85 -1.65 -0.23 2.75
N GLY A 86 -1.35 0.72 3.64
CA GLY A 86 -2.34 1.59 4.27
C GLY A 86 -2.77 1.07 5.64
N THR A 87 -3.65 1.80 6.31
CA THR A 87 -4.21 1.44 7.61
C THR A 87 -5.65 1.00 7.42
N GLU A 88 -6.10 -0.05 8.14
CA GLU A 88 -7.49 -0.58 8.10
C GLU A 88 -8.55 0.37 8.67
N GLU A 89 -8.26 1.67 8.70
CA GLU A 89 -9.15 2.70 9.20
C GLU A 89 -9.14 3.86 8.21
N GLY A 90 -10.34 4.30 7.83
CA GLY A 90 -10.50 5.63 7.26
C GLY A 90 -10.05 6.69 8.26
N THR A 91 -9.81 7.91 7.79
CA THR A 91 -9.47 9.02 8.69
C THR A 91 -10.41 10.17 8.47
N GLN A 92 -10.66 10.94 9.52
CA GLN A 92 -11.23 12.28 9.39
C GLN A 92 -10.34 13.28 10.10
N THR A 93 -10.31 14.50 9.59
CA THR A 93 -9.72 15.64 10.31
C THR A 93 -10.79 16.25 11.21
N LEU A 94 -10.43 16.57 12.45
CA LEU A 94 -11.28 17.34 13.35
C LEU A 94 -10.97 18.82 13.20
N ASP A 95 -12.01 19.61 12.95
CA ASP A 95 -11.90 21.05 12.73
C ASP A 95 -12.09 21.86 14.02
N SER A 96 -11.40 22.99 14.11
CA SER A 96 -11.50 23.94 15.23
C SER A 96 -11.33 23.30 16.61
N VAL A 97 -10.36 22.41 16.74
CA VAL A 97 -10.08 21.73 18.02
C VAL A 97 -9.59 22.72 19.07
N PHE A 98 -10.17 22.65 20.28
CA PHE A 98 -9.76 23.40 21.46
C PHE A 98 -9.66 22.47 22.67
N ILE A 99 -8.90 22.88 23.69
CA ILE A 99 -8.74 22.16 24.95
C ILE A 99 -9.69 22.78 25.97
N SER A 100 -10.69 22.01 26.39
CA SER A 100 -11.77 22.46 27.27
C SER A 100 -11.45 22.27 28.77
N GLY A 101 -10.47 21.45 29.10
CA GLY A 101 -10.03 21.22 30.48
C GLY A 101 -8.60 20.71 30.59
N THR A 102 -8.11 20.52 31.81
CA THR A 102 -6.72 20.11 32.09
C THR A 102 -6.49 18.60 32.17
N GLY A 103 -7.58 17.82 32.23
CA GLY A 103 -7.55 16.36 32.23
C GLY A 103 -7.79 15.79 30.85
N GLY A 104 -7.10 16.32 29.83
CA GLY A 104 -7.12 15.77 28.48
C GLY A 104 -8.44 15.94 27.77
N GLN A 105 -9.28 16.90 28.18
CA GLN A 105 -10.56 17.18 27.55
C GLN A 105 -10.39 18.13 26.36
N PHE A 106 -10.95 17.72 25.22
CA PHE A 106 -10.95 18.44 23.97
C PHE A 106 -12.38 18.68 23.50
N GLY A 107 -12.56 19.79 22.79
CA GLY A 107 -13.73 20.09 21.99
C GLY A 107 -13.33 20.34 20.55
N CYS A 108 -14.26 20.17 19.62
CA CYS A 108 -14.09 20.50 18.21
C CYS A 108 -15.42 20.99 17.62
N THR A 109 -15.39 21.56 16.43
CA THR A 109 -16.62 21.67 15.62
C THR A 109 -17.17 20.26 15.43
N THR A 110 -18.51 20.10 15.46
CA THR A 110 -19.17 18.80 15.34
C THR A 110 -18.47 17.91 14.31
N SER A 111 -17.86 16.85 14.81
CA SER A 111 -17.12 15.87 14.04
C SER A 111 -18.02 15.35 12.94
N GLN A 112 -17.44 15.17 11.75
CA GLN A 112 -18.16 14.55 10.65
C GLN A 112 -18.56 13.15 11.10
N ALA A 113 -17.62 12.22 11.34
CA ALA A 113 -17.96 10.91 11.87
C ALA A 113 -18.08 10.90 13.40
N PRO A 114 -18.81 9.93 13.96
CA PRO A 114 -18.96 9.81 15.40
C PRO A 114 -17.61 9.53 16.04
N ILE A 115 -17.32 10.27 17.10
CA ILE A 115 -16.18 9.98 17.95
C ILE A 115 -16.61 8.83 18.88
N VAL A 116 -15.82 7.77 18.95
CA VAL A 116 -16.12 6.56 19.73
C VAL A 116 -14.93 6.24 20.62
N VAL A 117 -15.22 5.79 21.85
CA VAL A 117 -14.20 5.29 22.77
C VAL A 117 -13.39 4.16 22.11
N GLY A 118 -12.07 4.22 22.24
CA GLY A 118 -11.10 3.31 21.63
C GLY A 118 -10.49 3.79 20.33
N GLN A 119 -11.06 4.81 19.67
CA GLN A 119 -10.49 5.35 18.43
C GLN A 119 -9.11 5.94 18.66
N GLN A 120 -8.22 5.73 17.69
CA GLN A 120 -6.95 6.43 17.64
C GLN A 120 -7.14 7.84 17.10
N LEU A 121 -6.43 8.81 17.68
CA LEU A 121 -6.34 10.17 17.17
C LEU A 121 -4.87 10.55 17.07
N THR A 122 -4.40 10.78 15.85
CA THR A 122 -3.04 11.23 15.58
C THR A 122 -3.01 12.75 15.53
N ILE A 123 -2.18 13.34 16.39
CA ILE A 123 -1.88 14.77 16.38
C ILE A 123 -0.53 14.96 15.70
N SER A 124 -0.49 15.84 14.72
CA SER A 124 0.72 16.17 13.98
C SER A 124 0.89 17.68 13.84
N GLY A 125 2.11 18.13 13.55
CA GLY A 125 2.45 19.54 13.39
C GLY A 125 3.19 20.14 14.58
N THR A 126 3.53 21.42 14.45
CA THR A 126 4.30 22.18 15.43
C THR A 126 3.35 22.90 16.38
N LYS A 127 3.45 22.56 17.66
CA LYS A 127 2.63 23.13 18.73
C LYS A 127 2.79 24.65 18.82
N GLY A 128 1.67 25.37 18.70
CA GLY A 128 1.52 26.79 19.02
C GLY A 128 0.18 27.08 19.73
N GLY A 129 -0.14 28.36 19.92
CA GLY A 129 -1.42 28.79 20.51
C GLY A 129 -1.45 28.77 22.05
N SER A 130 -2.64 28.97 22.62
CA SER A 130 -2.83 29.08 24.08
C SER A 130 -3.10 27.73 24.76
N GLY A 131 -3.65 26.77 24.02
CA GLY A 131 -3.89 25.41 24.51
C GLY A 131 -2.65 24.54 24.36
N THR A 132 -2.31 23.76 25.38
CA THR A 132 -1.10 22.91 25.34
C THR A 132 -1.34 21.47 25.77
N ILE A 133 -0.65 20.53 25.10
CA ILE A 133 -0.60 19.11 25.46
C ILE A 133 0.76 18.86 26.11
N SER A 134 0.76 18.27 27.31
CA SER A 134 1.99 17.91 28.02
C SER A 134 2.67 16.73 27.34
N GLY A 135 4.01 16.78 27.19
CA GLY A 135 4.78 15.67 26.61
C GLY A 135 4.48 15.34 25.13
N TYR A 136 3.83 16.26 24.40
CA TYR A 136 3.57 16.08 22.97
C TYR A 136 4.88 16.08 22.16
N SER A 137 5.01 15.08 21.29
CA SER A 137 6.04 14.96 20.26
C SER A 137 5.36 14.89 18.89
N ASN A 138 5.96 15.45 17.85
CA ASN A 138 5.35 15.43 16.52
C ASN A 138 5.90 14.25 15.67
N PRO A 139 5.04 13.43 15.04
CA PRO A 139 3.61 13.21 15.35
C PRO A 139 3.45 12.31 16.59
N LYS A 140 2.26 12.32 17.20
CA LYS A 140 1.92 11.40 18.30
C LYS A 140 0.47 10.95 18.23
N THR A 141 0.25 9.66 18.48
CA THR A 141 -1.08 9.02 18.48
C THR A 141 -1.58 8.85 19.91
N TYR A 142 -2.86 9.14 20.09
CA TYR A 142 -3.60 9.04 21.35
C TYR A 142 -4.86 8.19 21.16
N TYR A 143 -5.54 7.86 22.26
CA TYR A 143 -6.78 7.08 22.27
C TYR A 143 -7.93 7.86 22.89
N VAL A 144 -9.09 7.86 22.25
CA VAL A 144 -10.32 8.40 22.82
C VAL A 144 -10.78 7.49 23.98
N ILE A 145 -10.90 8.04 25.18
CA ILE A 145 -11.34 7.29 26.38
C ILE A 145 -12.73 7.72 26.90
N SER A 146 -13.22 8.89 26.48
CA SER A 146 -14.58 9.35 26.74
C SER A 146 -15.00 10.31 25.63
N THR A 147 -16.30 10.39 25.32
CA THR A 147 -16.82 11.31 24.31
C THR A 147 -18.34 11.48 24.40
N ASP A 148 -18.85 12.63 23.93
CA ASP A 148 -20.27 12.86 23.69
C ASP A 148 -20.77 12.26 22.35
N GLY A 149 -19.86 11.66 21.58
CA GLY A 149 -20.14 11.04 20.28
C GLY A 149 -19.96 11.99 19.09
N SER A 150 -19.71 13.29 19.30
CA SER A 150 -19.69 14.26 18.21
C SER A 150 -18.69 15.40 18.32
N SER A 151 -18.50 16.00 19.49
CA SER A 151 -17.84 17.30 19.61
C SER A 151 -16.88 17.37 20.78
N SER A 152 -17.09 16.56 21.81
CA SER A 152 -16.30 16.55 23.03
C SER A 152 -15.69 15.18 23.21
N PHE A 153 -14.41 15.13 23.57
CA PHE A 153 -13.71 13.87 23.80
C PHE A 153 -12.56 14.03 24.79
N THR A 154 -12.13 12.92 25.38
CA THR A 154 -10.98 12.86 26.28
C THR A 154 -9.93 11.91 25.70
N LEU A 155 -8.66 12.32 25.72
CA LEU A 155 -7.55 11.54 25.17
C LEU A 155 -6.70 10.88 26.26
N SER A 156 -6.15 9.70 25.95
CA SER A 156 -5.12 8.99 26.72
C SER A 156 -3.95 8.58 25.81
N GLU A 157 -2.77 8.32 26.38
CA GLU A 157 -1.63 7.74 25.64
C GLU A 157 -1.80 6.23 25.40
N THR A 158 -2.62 5.55 26.21
CA THR A 158 -2.88 4.11 26.08
C THR A 158 -4.38 3.82 25.97
N PRO A 159 -4.78 2.72 25.30
CA PRO A 159 -6.19 2.34 25.21
C PRO A 159 -6.81 2.16 26.59
N GLY A 160 -7.86 2.92 26.91
CA GLY A 160 -8.54 2.87 28.22
C GLY A 160 -7.71 3.37 29.40
N GLY A 161 -6.56 4.00 29.15
CA GLY A 161 -5.68 4.53 30.19
C GLY A 161 -6.16 5.83 30.83
N SER A 162 -5.34 6.38 31.73
CA SER A 162 -5.59 7.68 32.34
C SER A 162 -5.58 8.81 31.30
N ALA A 163 -6.40 9.84 31.52
CA ALA A 163 -6.42 11.00 30.66
C ALA A 163 -5.06 11.72 30.65
N ILE A 164 -4.66 12.24 29.49
CA ILE A 164 -3.44 13.05 29.35
C ILE A 164 -3.58 14.39 30.07
N THR A 165 -2.45 15.00 30.44
CA THR A 165 -2.46 16.34 31.04
C THR A 165 -2.40 17.42 29.97
N THR A 166 -3.30 18.40 30.08
CA THR A 166 -3.43 19.52 29.13
C THR A 166 -3.51 20.87 29.84
N THR A 167 -3.29 21.95 29.09
CA THR A 167 -3.61 23.33 29.48
C THR A 167 -4.71 23.84 28.57
N THR A 168 -5.77 24.38 29.16
CA THR A 168 -6.92 24.93 28.45
C THR A 168 -6.55 26.03 27.47
N GLY A 169 -7.20 26.07 26.31
CA GLY A 169 -6.98 27.08 25.29
C GLY A 169 -7.16 26.53 23.88
N VAL A 170 -6.77 27.31 22.87
CA VAL A 170 -6.87 26.92 21.46
C VAL A 170 -5.46 26.64 20.94
N PRO A 171 -5.11 25.37 20.69
CA PRO A 171 -3.84 25.03 20.04
C PRO A 171 -3.83 25.53 18.59
N SER A 172 -2.67 25.95 18.10
CA SER A 172 -2.46 26.29 16.69
C SER A 172 -1.31 25.47 16.09
N GLY A 173 -1.28 25.35 14.77
CA GLY A 173 -0.23 24.59 14.06
C GLY A 173 -0.32 23.08 14.20
N LEU A 174 -1.42 22.56 14.76
CA LEU A 174 -1.67 21.13 14.94
C LEU A 174 -2.82 20.65 14.04
N THR A 175 -2.65 19.47 13.47
CA THR A 175 -3.68 18.73 12.72
C THR A 175 -4.11 17.54 13.56
N TYR A 176 -5.42 17.35 13.73
CA TYR A 176 -6.03 16.28 14.52
C TYR A 176 -6.72 15.30 13.59
N THR A 177 -6.09 14.14 13.38
CA THR A 177 -6.59 13.11 12.47
C THR A 177 -7.14 11.95 13.29
N LEU A 178 -8.47 11.85 13.34
CA LEU A 178 -9.18 10.76 14.00
C LEU A 178 -9.26 9.55 13.07
N SER A 179 -8.84 8.41 13.58
CA SER A 179 -9.02 7.11 12.97
C SER A 179 -10.50 6.73 13.08
N VAL A 180 -11.15 6.62 11.93
CA VAL A 180 -12.54 6.21 11.81
C VAL A 180 -12.54 4.91 11.02
N GLY A 181 -12.82 3.79 11.70
CA GLY A 181 -13.20 2.53 11.05
C GLY A 181 -14.52 2.61 10.27
N ALA A 182 -14.87 3.78 9.70
CA ALA A 182 -16.06 4.05 8.93
C ALA A 182 -15.85 5.23 7.96
N GLU A 183 -16.45 5.11 6.78
CA GLU A 183 -16.41 6.11 5.72
C GLU A 183 -17.75 6.85 5.59
N LEU A 184 -17.71 8.18 5.47
CA LEU A 184 -18.89 8.99 5.19
C LEU A 184 -19.39 8.76 3.74
N LEU A 185 -20.67 8.46 3.59
CA LEU A 185 -21.35 8.41 2.30
C LEU A 185 -21.93 9.79 1.96
N SER A 186 -21.64 10.28 0.75
CA SER A 186 -22.10 11.59 0.28
C SER A 186 -23.49 11.52 -0.34
N SER A 187 -24.27 12.60 -0.17
CA SER A 187 -25.55 12.81 -0.86
C SER A 187 -26.51 11.62 -0.77
N VAL A 188 -26.64 11.04 0.43
CA VAL A 188 -27.56 9.91 0.63
C VAL A 188 -29.01 10.37 0.42
N ALA A 189 -29.82 9.55 -0.22
CA ALA A 189 -31.26 9.77 -0.38
C ALA A 189 -32.00 8.44 -0.31
N VAL A 190 -33.26 8.46 0.12
CA VAL A 190 -34.16 7.30 0.03
C VAL A 190 -34.81 7.30 -1.35
N THR A 191 -34.69 6.20 -2.08
CA THR A 191 -35.19 6.09 -3.46
C THR A 191 -36.47 5.25 -3.58
N GLY A 192 -36.81 4.45 -2.56
CA GLY A 192 -37.97 3.56 -2.59
C GLY A 192 -38.53 3.27 -1.21
N SER A 193 -39.52 2.37 -1.14
CA SER A 193 -40.26 2.06 0.09
C SER A 193 -39.74 0.85 0.88
N ALA A 194 -38.95 -0.02 0.25
CA ALA A 194 -38.33 -1.18 0.90
C ALA A 194 -36.84 -0.90 1.14
N GLY A 195 -36.55 0.11 1.95
CA GLY A 195 -35.22 0.36 2.50
C GLY A 195 -34.16 0.71 1.47
N GLN A 196 -34.56 1.21 0.29
CA GLN A 196 -33.66 1.53 -0.82
C GLN A 196 -33.07 2.93 -0.66
N PHE A 197 -31.75 3.01 -0.72
CA PHE A 197 -30.97 4.24 -0.63
C PHE A 197 -30.06 4.38 -1.85
N SER A 198 -29.78 5.63 -2.22
CA SER A 198 -28.72 6.01 -3.15
C SER A 198 -27.72 6.93 -2.47
N CYS A 199 -26.48 6.98 -2.97
CA CYS A 199 -25.46 7.95 -2.58
C CYS A 199 -24.60 8.35 -3.80
N SER A 200 -23.81 9.41 -3.68
CA SER A 200 -22.88 9.87 -4.75
C SER A 200 -21.44 9.41 -4.53
N ALA A 201 -21.24 8.33 -3.76
CA ALA A 201 -19.93 7.84 -3.36
C ALA A 201 -19.29 6.93 -4.43
N THR A 202 -19.00 7.46 -5.62
CA THR A 202 -18.54 6.64 -6.78
C THR A 202 -17.17 6.00 -6.62
N THR A 203 -16.34 6.48 -5.68
CA THR A 203 -15.01 5.91 -5.38
C THR A 203 -15.05 4.94 -4.20
N LYS A 204 -16.21 4.74 -3.57
CA LYS A 204 -16.38 3.94 -2.35
C LYS A 204 -17.10 2.65 -2.67
N THR A 205 -16.67 1.57 -2.05
CA THR A 205 -17.36 0.28 -2.15
C THR A 205 -18.35 0.12 -1.02
N ILE A 206 -19.55 -0.36 -1.37
CA ILE A 206 -20.61 -0.73 -0.42
C ILE A 206 -20.95 -2.18 -0.67
N ASP A 207 -20.99 -3.00 0.38
CA ASP A 207 -21.12 -4.45 0.27
C ASP A 207 -22.27 -5.00 1.11
N VAL A 208 -22.81 -6.15 0.69
CA VAL A 208 -23.81 -6.87 1.50
C VAL A 208 -23.19 -7.32 2.82
N GLY A 209 -23.90 -7.10 3.91
CA GLY A 209 -23.45 -7.33 5.29
C GLY A 209 -22.77 -6.12 5.92
N GLN A 210 -22.40 -5.10 5.13
CA GLN A 210 -21.71 -3.92 5.65
C GLN A 210 -22.59 -3.16 6.64
N VAL A 211 -21.96 -2.68 7.72
CA VAL A 211 -22.63 -1.91 8.76
C VAL A 211 -22.72 -0.44 8.34
N ILE A 212 -23.93 0.11 8.24
CA ILE A 212 -24.16 1.55 8.07
C ILE A 212 -24.65 2.13 9.39
N ARG A 213 -23.88 3.04 9.99
CA ARG A 213 -24.32 3.84 11.13
C ARG A 213 -24.89 5.17 10.66
N VAL A 214 -26.13 5.45 11.07
CA VAL A 214 -26.86 6.66 10.70
C VAL A 214 -26.99 7.54 11.93
N HIS A 215 -26.60 8.80 11.75
CA HIS A 215 -26.57 9.81 12.80
C HIS A 215 -27.35 11.05 12.37
N GLY A 216 -27.79 11.83 13.35
CA GLY A 216 -28.44 13.12 13.14
C GLY A 216 -29.97 13.05 13.23
N THR A 217 -30.60 14.18 12.95
CA THR A 217 -32.06 14.33 12.98
C THR A 217 -32.55 14.50 11.56
N LEU A 218 -33.45 13.62 11.12
CA LEU A 218 -34.04 13.69 9.79
C LEU A 218 -34.90 14.95 9.66
N SER A 219 -34.45 15.91 8.86
CA SER A 219 -35.16 17.15 8.53
C SER A 219 -35.56 17.23 7.06
N GLY A 220 -35.13 16.26 6.25
CA GLY A 220 -35.56 16.11 4.87
C GLY A 220 -36.95 15.49 4.71
N THR A 221 -37.31 15.19 3.46
CA THR A 221 -38.64 14.69 3.08
C THR A 221 -38.80 13.18 3.13
N ALA A 222 -37.70 12.43 3.32
CA ALA A 222 -37.77 10.98 3.46
C ALA A 222 -38.44 10.55 4.76
N THR A 223 -38.87 9.29 4.82
CA THR A 223 -39.17 8.62 6.10
C THR A 223 -38.33 7.36 6.23
N ILE A 224 -37.82 7.11 7.44
CA ILE A 224 -37.12 5.88 7.81
C ILE A 224 -37.81 5.35 9.06
N THR A 225 -38.57 4.26 8.91
CA THR A 225 -39.44 3.76 9.98
C THR A 225 -38.61 3.37 11.20
N SER A 226 -39.06 3.79 12.39
CA SER A 226 -38.40 3.50 13.67
C SER A 226 -36.96 4.00 13.78
N TYR A 227 -36.54 4.97 12.97
CA TYR A 227 -35.22 5.59 13.13
C TYR A 227 -35.13 6.32 14.47
N SER A 228 -34.04 6.04 15.20
CA SER A 228 -33.63 6.74 16.42
C SER A 228 -32.20 7.22 16.24
N ASN A 229 -31.84 8.39 16.76
CA ASN A 229 -30.46 8.87 16.65
C ASN A 229 -29.61 8.40 17.84
N PRO A 230 -28.44 7.75 17.64
CA PRO A 230 -27.97 7.12 16.40
C PRO A 230 -28.58 5.72 16.21
N LYS A 231 -28.55 5.20 14.97
CA LYS A 231 -28.99 3.83 14.67
C LYS A 231 -28.06 3.12 13.71
N THR A 232 -27.93 1.81 13.91
CA THR A 232 -27.11 0.92 13.09
C THR A 232 -28.00 0.07 12.19
N TYR A 233 -27.60 -0.07 10.94
CA TYR A 233 -28.23 -0.92 9.94
C TYR A 233 -27.19 -1.79 9.24
N TYR A 234 -27.68 -2.80 8.53
CA TYR A 234 -26.89 -3.72 7.71
C TYR A 234 -27.33 -3.61 6.25
N VAL A 235 -26.37 -3.52 5.34
CA VAL A 235 -26.65 -3.61 3.90
C VAL A 235 -27.09 -5.03 3.57
N ILE A 236 -28.18 -5.21 2.86
CA ILE A 236 -28.69 -6.52 2.43
C ILE A 236 -28.71 -6.69 0.90
N ALA A 237 -28.59 -5.59 0.15
CA ALA A 237 -28.42 -5.58 -1.29
C ALA A 237 -27.72 -4.29 -1.71
N THR A 238 -26.90 -4.32 -2.77
CA THR A 238 -26.18 -3.14 -3.28
C THR A 238 -25.70 -3.38 -4.71
N ASN A 239 -25.46 -2.31 -5.46
CA ASN A 239 -24.74 -2.34 -6.74
C ASN A 239 -23.22 -2.23 -6.59
N GLY A 240 -22.70 -2.28 -5.36
CA GLY A 240 -21.27 -2.19 -5.06
C GLY A 240 -20.75 -0.78 -4.82
N SER A 241 -21.55 0.29 -5.02
CA SER A 241 -21.06 1.67 -4.84
C SER A 241 -22.14 2.70 -4.49
N THR A 242 -23.15 2.87 -5.35
CA THR A 242 -24.05 4.05 -5.33
C THR A 242 -25.46 3.75 -4.88
N THR A 243 -25.87 2.48 -4.80
CA THR A 243 -27.19 2.08 -4.30
C THR A 243 -27.08 0.93 -3.32
N PHE A 244 -27.90 0.96 -2.28
CA PHE A 244 -27.92 -0.08 -1.26
C PHE A 244 -29.29 -0.19 -0.58
N THR A 245 -29.57 -1.35 0.00
CA THR A 245 -30.79 -1.64 0.76
C THR A 245 -30.42 -1.94 2.20
N LEU A 246 -31.11 -1.33 3.17
CA LEU A 246 -30.82 -1.49 4.59
C LEU A 246 -31.81 -2.41 5.33
N SER A 247 -31.30 -3.13 6.32
CA SER A 247 -32.03 -3.94 7.32
C SER A 247 -31.58 -3.55 8.73
N GLU A 248 -32.44 -3.75 9.74
CA GLU A 248 -32.06 -3.60 11.15
C GLU A 248 -31.19 -4.74 11.66
N THR A 249 -31.30 -5.93 11.06
CA THR A 249 -30.53 -7.13 11.42
C THR A 249 -29.73 -7.65 10.24
N LEU A 250 -28.58 -8.27 10.52
CA LEU A 250 -27.71 -8.86 9.50
C LEU A 250 -28.48 -9.94 8.71
N GLY A 251 -28.59 -9.79 7.39
CA GLY A 251 -29.35 -10.70 6.52
C GLY A 251 -30.87 -10.65 6.71
N GLY A 252 -31.38 -9.68 7.45
CA GLY A 252 -32.81 -9.50 7.72
C GLY A 252 -33.61 -8.92 6.56
N SER A 253 -34.89 -8.62 6.83
CA SER A 253 -35.78 -7.97 5.86
C SER A 253 -35.46 -6.48 5.71
N ALA A 254 -35.71 -5.93 4.52
CA ALA A 254 -35.54 -4.51 4.26
C ALA A 254 -36.38 -3.66 5.23
N ILE A 255 -35.82 -2.55 5.72
CA ILE A 255 -36.57 -1.58 6.52
C ILE A 255 -37.63 -0.86 5.68
N SER A 256 -38.70 -0.38 6.31
CA SER A 256 -39.73 0.40 5.62
C SER A 256 -39.33 1.87 5.52
N THR A 257 -39.43 2.45 4.33
CA THR A 257 -39.03 3.83 4.03
C THR A 257 -40.07 4.55 3.15
N THR A 258 -39.93 5.86 2.99
CA THR A 258 -40.61 6.64 1.94
C THR A 258 -39.57 7.51 1.25
N SER A 259 -39.61 7.52 -0.09
CA SER A 259 -38.63 8.21 -0.92
C SER A 259 -38.55 9.70 -0.59
N GLY A 260 -37.33 10.24 -0.57
CA GLY A 260 -37.11 11.65 -0.29
C GLY A 260 -35.68 11.94 0.12
N SER A 261 -35.44 13.20 0.49
CA SER A 261 -34.14 13.65 0.97
C SER A 261 -33.88 13.17 2.40
N THR A 262 -32.66 12.71 2.70
CA THR A 262 -32.21 12.43 4.06
C THR A 262 -31.47 13.60 4.68
N THR A 263 -31.80 14.84 4.31
CA THR A 263 -31.22 16.06 4.90
C THR A 263 -31.24 15.98 6.43
N GLY A 264 -30.13 16.36 7.05
CA GLY A 264 -29.93 16.30 8.51
C GLY A 264 -29.42 14.94 9.02
N LEU A 265 -29.32 13.92 8.17
CA LEU A 265 -28.69 12.65 8.48
C LEU A 265 -27.30 12.52 7.85
N SER A 266 -26.41 11.83 8.56
CA SER A 266 -25.10 11.40 8.08
C SER A 266 -24.99 9.87 8.15
N PHE A 267 -24.43 9.27 7.09
CA PHE A 267 -24.35 7.81 6.93
C PHE A 267 -22.88 7.37 6.88
N TYR A 268 -22.49 6.49 7.80
CA TYR A 268 -21.13 5.98 7.93
C TYR A 268 -21.08 4.49 7.62
N ALA A 269 -20.42 4.13 6.53
CA ALA A 269 -20.17 2.75 6.14
C ALA A 269 -18.94 2.23 6.88
N ARG A 270 -19.09 1.27 7.80
CA ARG A 270 -17.98 0.75 8.60
C ARG A 270 -17.13 -0.26 7.83
N ALA A 271 -15.83 -0.26 8.14
CA ALA A 271 -14.97 -1.39 7.80
C ALA A 271 -15.50 -2.64 8.51
N THR A 272 -15.59 -3.74 7.77
CA THR A 272 -16.05 -5.03 8.29
C THR A 272 -15.03 -6.14 8.07
N GLY A 273 -14.11 -5.96 7.11
CA GLY A 273 -13.03 -6.90 6.82
C GLY A 273 -11.70 -6.50 7.45
N ALA A 274 -10.96 -7.49 7.94
CA ALA A 274 -9.62 -7.30 8.49
C ALA A 274 -8.70 -8.48 8.15
N PHE A 275 -7.43 -8.19 7.89
CA PHE A 275 -6.37 -9.20 7.73
C PHE A 275 -5.72 -9.53 9.07
N GLY A 276 -5.77 -10.80 9.48
CA GLY A 276 -5.19 -11.26 10.73
C GLY A 276 -3.70 -10.94 10.81
N GLY A 277 -3.31 -10.24 11.88
CA GLY A 277 -1.92 -9.83 12.10
C GLY A 277 -1.41 -8.71 11.20
N TYR A 278 -2.26 -8.11 10.36
CA TYR A 278 -1.93 -6.87 9.67
C TYR A 278 -2.02 -5.70 10.66
N ASN A 279 -0.97 -4.89 10.74
CA ASN A 279 -0.84 -3.83 11.75
C ASN A 279 -0.75 -2.42 11.14
N GLY A 280 -1.16 -2.26 9.88
CA GLY A 280 -1.04 -1.00 9.15
C GLY A 280 0.32 -0.75 8.51
N THR A 281 1.29 -1.64 8.70
CA THR A 281 2.57 -1.61 7.97
C THR A 281 2.41 -2.41 6.68
N THR A 282 2.91 -1.87 5.57
CA THR A 282 2.91 -2.56 4.27
C THR A 282 3.40 -3.99 4.41
N LYS A 283 2.59 -4.94 3.96
CA LYS A 283 2.88 -6.37 4.04
C LYS A 283 2.59 -7.04 2.70
N THR A 284 3.42 -8.01 2.35
CA THR A 284 3.26 -8.77 1.10
C THR A 284 2.84 -10.19 1.41
N TYR A 285 1.85 -10.68 0.68
CA TYR A 285 1.27 -12.02 0.76
C TYR A 285 1.41 -12.74 -0.57
N TYR A 286 1.15 -14.05 -0.57
CA TYR A 286 1.11 -14.88 -1.77
C TYR A 286 -0.32 -15.35 -2.04
N ILE A 287 -0.73 -15.38 -3.31
CA ILE A 287 -1.98 -16.04 -3.71
C ILE A 287 -1.77 -17.55 -3.69
N LYS A 288 -2.46 -18.28 -2.82
CA LYS A 288 -2.44 -19.76 -2.80
C LYS A 288 -3.30 -20.37 -3.90
N THR A 289 -4.53 -19.90 -4.01
CA THR A 289 -5.54 -20.38 -4.96
C THR A 289 -6.26 -19.21 -5.58
N THR A 290 -6.66 -19.32 -6.84
CA THR A 290 -7.42 -18.29 -7.55
C THR A 290 -8.20 -18.89 -8.72
N ASN A 291 -9.24 -18.17 -9.16
CA ASN A 291 -10.00 -18.51 -10.36
C ASN A 291 -9.44 -17.85 -11.64
N GLY A 292 -8.30 -17.17 -11.57
CA GLY A 292 -7.69 -16.51 -12.72
C GLY A 292 -8.10 -15.05 -12.91
N SER A 293 -9.16 -14.57 -12.23
CA SER A 293 -9.77 -13.28 -12.55
C SER A 293 -10.02 -12.40 -11.34
N ASN A 294 -10.76 -12.90 -10.35
CA ASN A 294 -11.34 -12.02 -9.33
C ASN A 294 -11.49 -12.63 -7.95
N THR A 295 -11.17 -13.91 -7.75
CA THR A 295 -11.14 -14.53 -6.41
C THR A 295 -9.76 -15.09 -6.14
N PHE A 296 -9.26 -14.93 -4.92
CA PHE A 296 -7.96 -15.44 -4.50
C PHE A 296 -7.93 -15.77 -3.01
N THR A 297 -6.93 -16.55 -2.57
CA THR A 297 -6.70 -16.85 -1.14
C THR A 297 -5.29 -16.47 -0.77
N LEU A 298 -5.09 -15.71 0.30
CA LEU A 298 -3.78 -15.22 0.71
C LEU A 298 -3.07 -16.13 1.73
N THR A 299 -1.75 -16.22 1.62
CA THR A 299 -0.83 -16.89 2.57
C THR A 299 0.37 -15.98 2.87
N ASP A 300 1.02 -16.21 4.03
CA ASP A 300 2.28 -15.50 4.38
C ASP A 300 3.50 -16.05 3.64
N SER A 301 3.42 -17.27 3.11
CA SER A 301 4.49 -17.95 2.39
C SER A 301 3.95 -18.80 1.22
N ILE A 302 4.79 -19.04 0.23
CA ILE A 302 4.50 -19.92 -0.91
C ILE A 302 4.15 -21.31 -0.40
N GLY A 303 2.98 -21.84 -0.81
CA GLY A 303 2.48 -23.15 -0.37
C GLY A 303 2.05 -23.24 1.09
N GLY A 304 2.10 -22.14 1.86
CA GLY A 304 1.74 -22.10 3.26
C GLY A 304 0.23 -22.23 3.53
N ASP A 305 -0.11 -22.20 4.82
CA ASP A 305 -1.50 -22.12 5.26
C ASP A 305 -2.08 -20.73 5.00
N ALA A 306 -3.39 -20.69 4.75
CA ALA A 306 -4.09 -19.44 4.48
C ALA A 306 -4.05 -18.55 5.73
N ILE A 307 -3.87 -17.25 5.52
CA ILE A 307 -3.88 -16.29 6.63
C ILE A 307 -5.26 -16.23 7.29
N SER A 308 -5.29 -15.91 8.58
CA SER A 308 -6.56 -15.62 9.26
C SER A 308 -7.13 -14.30 8.76
N THR A 309 -8.44 -14.21 8.56
CA THR A 309 -9.13 -12.98 8.15
C THR A 309 -10.49 -12.85 8.85
N THR A 310 -11.01 -11.62 8.89
CA THR A 310 -12.42 -11.35 9.21
C THR A 310 -13.13 -10.97 7.92
N ALA A 311 -14.23 -11.65 7.59
CA ALA A 311 -14.97 -11.39 6.36
C ALA A 311 -15.62 -10.00 6.37
N GLY A 312 -15.58 -9.33 5.22
CA GLY A 312 -16.11 -7.99 4.98
C GLY A 312 -15.17 -7.14 4.14
N THR A 313 -15.48 -5.86 4.05
CA THR A 313 -14.71 -4.86 3.29
C THR A 313 -13.68 -4.19 4.20
N PRO A 314 -12.37 -4.32 3.94
CA PRO A 314 -11.37 -3.49 4.58
C PRO A 314 -11.40 -2.08 3.96
N LEU A 315 -11.22 -1.05 4.78
CA LEU A 315 -11.15 0.35 4.32
C LEU A 315 -9.72 0.87 4.43
N GLY A 316 -9.36 1.87 3.62
CA GLY A 316 -8.06 2.52 3.70
C GLY A 316 -6.86 1.67 3.26
N LEU A 317 -7.13 0.49 2.67
CA LEU A 317 -6.09 -0.40 2.15
C LEU A 317 -5.94 -0.27 0.63
N THR A 318 -4.69 -0.22 0.19
CA THR A 318 -4.31 -0.33 -1.22
C THR A 318 -3.77 -1.73 -1.48
N TYR A 319 -4.23 -2.37 -2.54
CA TYR A 319 -3.87 -3.72 -2.94
C TYR A 319 -3.19 -3.65 -4.29
N THR A 320 -1.97 -4.17 -4.37
CA THR A 320 -1.22 -4.11 -5.62
C THR A 320 -0.65 -5.47 -5.96
N VAL A 321 -0.69 -5.84 -7.25
CA VAL A 321 -0.11 -7.08 -7.78
C VAL A 321 0.99 -6.78 -8.80
N GLY A 322 2.17 -7.38 -8.64
CA GLY A 322 3.39 -6.98 -9.37
C GLY A 322 3.95 -8.02 -10.34
N GLN A 323 3.25 -8.37 -11.44
CA GLN A 323 3.74 -9.40 -12.38
C GLN A 323 3.44 -9.12 -13.86
N ILE A 324 4.32 -9.56 -14.76
CA ILE A 324 4.08 -9.67 -16.21
C ILE A 324 3.62 -11.10 -16.51
N HIS A 325 2.44 -11.25 -17.11
CA HIS A 325 2.03 -12.54 -17.66
C HIS A 325 2.53 -12.66 -19.10
N LEU A 326 3.14 -13.79 -19.43
CA LEU A 326 3.53 -14.09 -20.80
C LEU A 326 2.56 -15.12 -21.38
N SER A 327 2.02 -14.79 -22.54
CA SER A 327 1.07 -15.63 -23.26
C SER A 327 1.76 -16.34 -24.42
N ASN A 328 1.18 -17.47 -24.85
CA ASN A 328 1.66 -18.26 -26.00
C ASN A 328 3.16 -18.59 -25.91
N ILE A 329 3.61 -19.03 -24.73
CA ILE A 329 5.01 -19.41 -24.54
C ILE A 329 5.35 -20.65 -25.39
N ALA A 330 6.50 -20.59 -26.05
CA ALA A 330 7.14 -21.72 -26.70
C ALA A 330 8.63 -21.75 -26.38
N THR A 331 9.22 -22.94 -26.36
CA THR A 331 10.67 -23.11 -26.45
C THR A 331 11.09 -23.10 -27.92
N THR A 332 12.11 -22.34 -28.28
CA THR A 332 12.51 -22.16 -29.70
C THR A 332 13.82 -22.86 -30.06
N GLY A 333 14.56 -23.36 -29.07
CA GLY A 333 15.84 -24.04 -29.26
C GLY A 333 16.22 -24.92 -28.07
N THR A 334 17.49 -25.33 -28.01
CA THR A 334 17.98 -26.25 -26.97
C THR A 334 18.69 -25.59 -25.80
N ALA A 335 19.11 -24.34 -25.96
CA ALA A 335 19.82 -23.58 -24.93
C ALA A 335 18.87 -22.60 -24.22
N GLY A 336 17.77 -23.12 -23.67
CA GLY A 336 16.87 -22.38 -22.78
C GLY A 336 16.21 -21.18 -23.44
N GLN A 337 15.97 -21.24 -24.75
CA GLN A 337 15.41 -20.14 -25.54
C GLN A 337 13.88 -20.23 -25.54
N PHE A 338 13.24 -19.13 -25.19
CA PHE A 338 11.79 -18.99 -25.11
C PHE A 338 11.32 -17.84 -25.98
N SER A 339 10.13 -18.01 -26.56
CA SER A 339 9.33 -16.94 -27.16
C SER A 339 7.99 -16.84 -26.45
N CYS A 340 7.39 -15.66 -26.52
CA CYS A 340 6.03 -15.38 -26.10
C CYS A 340 5.40 -14.35 -27.03
N ASP A 341 4.09 -14.12 -26.89
CA ASP A 341 3.48 -12.90 -27.41
C ASP A 341 4.17 -11.66 -26.80
N ALA A 342 4.04 -10.51 -27.46
CA ALA A 342 4.60 -9.26 -26.95
C ALA A 342 4.15 -9.02 -25.51
N ALA A 343 5.13 -9.00 -24.60
CA ALA A 343 4.86 -8.75 -23.19
C ALA A 343 4.24 -7.36 -23.02
N SER A 344 3.21 -7.27 -22.19
CA SER A 344 2.54 -6.00 -21.85
C SER A 344 3.44 -5.03 -21.09
N LYS A 345 4.61 -5.50 -20.64
CA LYS A 345 5.66 -4.78 -19.93
C LYS A 345 7.03 -5.29 -20.40
N THR A 346 8.06 -4.45 -20.29
CA THR A 346 9.42 -4.75 -20.76
C THR A 346 10.05 -5.91 -20.01
N LEU A 347 10.62 -6.87 -20.75
CA LEU A 347 11.46 -7.94 -20.24
C LEU A 347 12.89 -7.43 -20.03
N ALA A 348 13.54 -7.83 -18.95
CA ALA A 348 14.91 -7.43 -18.63
C ALA A 348 15.73 -8.60 -18.10
N VAL A 349 17.04 -8.58 -18.40
CA VAL A 349 17.99 -9.55 -17.83
C VAL A 349 17.98 -9.43 -16.30
N GLY A 350 18.04 -10.58 -15.62
CA GLY A 350 17.99 -10.70 -14.19
C GLY A 350 16.59 -10.79 -13.59
N GLN A 351 15.53 -10.61 -14.38
CA GLN A 351 14.16 -10.84 -13.94
C GLN A 351 13.92 -12.32 -13.61
N LYS A 352 13.15 -12.57 -12.55
CA LYS A 352 12.75 -13.91 -12.15
C LYS A 352 11.54 -14.34 -12.99
N VAL A 353 11.60 -15.53 -13.58
CA VAL A 353 10.49 -16.16 -14.32
C VAL A 353 10.04 -17.39 -13.57
N ARG A 354 8.75 -17.51 -13.32
CA ARG A 354 8.14 -18.64 -12.63
C ARG A 354 7.22 -19.39 -13.58
N LEU A 355 7.39 -20.71 -13.64
CA LEU A 355 6.64 -21.62 -14.50
C LEU A 355 5.84 -22.59 -13.65
N TYR A 356 4.53 -22.67 -13.90
CA TYR A 356 3.57 -23.50 -13.17
C TYR A 356 2.79 -24.40 -14.10
N GLY A 357 2.29 -25.51 -13.58
CA GLY A 357 1.37 -26.40 -14.29
C GLY A 357 2.06 -27.61 -14.90
N THR A 358 1.28 -28.41 -15.61
CA THR A 358 1.80 -29.57 -16.33
C THR A 358 1.94 -29.21 -17.79
N ASN A 359 3.17 -29.23 -18.29
CA ASN A 359 3.41 -29.06 -19.71
C ASN A 359 2.79 -30.24 -20.48
N SER A 360 1.80 -29.94 -21.29
CA SER A 360 1.10 -30.87 -22.18
C SER A 360 1.45 -30.63 -23.65
N GLY A 361 2.36 -29.68 -23.91
CA GLY A 361 2.75 -29.28 -25.25
C GLY A 361 3.85 -30.14 -25.85
N THR A 362 4.35 -29.71 -27.01
CA THR A 362 5.40 -30.42 -27.77
C THR A 362 6.81 -30.02 -27.36
N GLY A 363 7.00 -28.83 -26.78
CA GLY A 363 8.28 -28.38 -26.24
C GLY A 363 8.56 -29.05 -24.89
N THR A 364 9.82 -29.14 -24.49
CA THR A 364 10.20 -29.66 -23.17
C THR A 364 11.20 -28.75 -22.47
N ILE A 365 11.15 -28.75 -21.14
CA ILE A 365 12.14 -28.12 -20.25
C ILE A 365 12.71 -29.25 -19.40
N THR A 366 14.02 -29.46 -19.47
CA THR A 366 14.69 -30.55 -18.76
C THR A 366 14.59 -30.34 -17.25
N ASP A 367 14.29 -31.41 -16.52
CA ASP A 367 14.12 -31.43 -15.06
C ASP A 367 13.07 -30.45 -14.50
N TYR A 368 12.15 -30.00 -15.36
CA TYR A 368 11.04 -29.15 -14.91
C TYR A 368 10.12 -29.91 -13.95
N SER A 369 9.85 -29.29 -12.81
CA SER A 369 8.77 -29.67 -11.90
C SER A 369 7.96 -28.44 -11.54
N SER A 370 6.65 -28.59 -11.38
CA SER A 370 5.80 -27.47 -10.99
C SER A 370 5.78 -27.31 -9.47
N PRO A 371 6.01 -26.11 -8.92
CA PRO A 371 6.51 -24.89 -9.58
C PRO A 371 8.04 -24.88 -9.75
N SER A 372 8.53 -24.23 -10.81
CA SER A 372 9.97 -23.94 -10.97
C SER A 372 10.25 -22.46 -11.19
N THR A 373 11.37 -22.00 -10.66
CA THR A 373 11.84 -20.62 -10.75
C THR A 373 13.12 -20.54 -11.57
N TYR A 374 13.18 -19.56 -12.47
CA TYR A 374 14.29 -19.29 -13.37
C TYR A 374 14.62 -17.79 -13.41
N TYR A 375 15.69 -17.44 -14.11
CA TYR A 375 16.12 -16.08 -14.34
C TYR A 375 16.31 -15.81 -15.83
N ILE A 376 15.86 -14.65 -16.30
CA ILE A 376 16.17 -14.16 -17.64
C ILE A 376 17.66 -13.85 -17.69
N ILE A 377 18.41 -14.52 -18.56
CA ILE A 377 19.84 -14.28 -18.78
C ILE A 377 20.13 -13.55 -20.11
N ALA A 378 19.16 -13.55 -21.03
CA ALA A 378 19.18 -12.75 -22.26
C ALA A 378 17.75 -12.45 -22.69
N THR A 379 17.50 -11.31 -23.32
CA THR A 379 16.17 -10.95 -23.86
C THR A 379 16.28 -9.89 -24.95
N ASN A 380 15.28 -9.84 -25.84
CA ASN A 380 15.09 -8.72 -26.77
C ASN A 380 14.24 -7.58 -26.20
N GLY A 381 13.82 -7.69 -24.94
CA GLY A 381 13.02 -6.70 -24.24
C GLY A 381 11.51 -6.92 -24.28
N SER A 382 10.98 -7.85 -25.09
CA SER A 382 9.52 -8.01 -25.21
C SER A 382 9.02 -9.41 -25.58
N THR A 383 9.63 -10.10 -26.55
CA THR A 383 9.05 -11.33 -27.16
C THR A 383 9.95 -12.56 -27.06
N THR A 384 11.24 -12.40 -26.82
CA THR A 384 12.18 -13.54 -26.74
C THR A 384 13.12 -13.39 -25.56
N PHE A 385 13.39 -14.49 -24.86
CA PHE A 385 14.28 -14.51 -23.71
C PHE A 385 14.96 -15.87 -23.53
N GLN A 386 16.04 -15.91 -22.76
CA GLN A 386 16.71 -17.14 -22.33
C GLN A 386 16.62 -17.32 -20.82
N LEU A 387 16.40 -18.55 -20.37
CA LEU A 387 16.28 -18.89 -18.95
C LEU A 387 17.49 -19.66 -18.41
N SER A 388 17.84 -19.39 -17.16
CA SER A 388 18.78 -20.16 -16.35
C SER A 388 18.19 -20.45 -14.96
N THR A 389 18.64 -21.50 -14.29
CA THR A 389 18.33 -21.75 -12.87
C THR A 389 19.01 -20.76 -11.93
N THR A 390 20.02 -20.02 -12.41
CA THR A 390 20.72 -18.99 -11.64
C THR A 390 20.87 -17.70 -12.44
N LYS A 391 21.00 -16.56 -11.76
CA LYS A 391 20.88 -15.21 -12.35
C LYS A 391 21.92 -14.83 -13.42
N SER A 392 23.01 -15.59 -13.51
CA SER A 392 24.06 -15.44 -14.54
C SER A 392 24.65 -16.79 -14.94
N GLY A 393 23.89 -17.87 -14.73
CA GLY A 393 24.34 -19.22 -15.02
C GLY A 393 24.22 -19.60 -16.49
N ALA A 394 24.62 -20.83 -16.79
CA ALA A 394 24.36 -21.45 -18.07
C ALA A 394 22.85 -21.53 -18.35
N ALA A 395 22.47 -21.43 -19.62
CA ALA A 395 21.09 -21.61 -20.03
C ALA A 395 20.59 -23.03 -19.67
N ILE A 396 19.32 -23.14 -19.29
CA ILE A 396 18.69 -24.45 -19.07
C ILE A 396 18.57 -25.23 -20.39
N THR A 397 18.41 -26.55 -20.32
CA THR A 397 18.22 -27.38 -21.52
C THR A 397 16.75 -27.49 -21.87
N THR A 398 16.41 -27.19 -23.12
CA THR A 398 15.04 -27.27 -23.66
C THR A 398 14.97 -28.12 -24.93
N THR A 399 13.78 -28.55 -25.32
CA THR A 399 13.49 -29.04 -26.69
C THR A 399 12.45 -28.12 -27.29
N ALA A 400 12.65 -27.69 -28.55
CA ALA A 400 11.79 -26.73 -29.20
C ALA A 400 10.35 -27.26 -29.39
N GLY A 401 9.36 -26.41 -29.12
CA GLY A 401 7.95 -26.71 -29.28
C GLY A 401 7.05 -25.79 -28.42
N SER A 402 5.75 -25.97 -28.55
CA SER A 402 4.77 -25.20 -27.77
C SER A 402 4.74 -25.69 -26.32
N LEU A 403 4.55 -24.77 -25.36
CA LEU A 403 4.34 -25.12 -23.95
C LEU A 403 2.89 -24.86 -23.57
N THR A 404 2.02 -25.85 -23.76
CA THR A 404 0.60 -25.76 -23.38
C THR A 404 0.38 -26.25 -21.95
N GLY A 405 -0.57 -25.64 -21.25
CA GLY A 405 -0.87 -25.98 -19.85
C GLY A 405 0.14 -25.45 -18.83
N LEU A 406 1.17 -24.73 -19.28
CA LEU A 406 2.04 -23.94 -18.41
C LEU A 406 1.51 -22.51 -18.24
N SER A 407 1.48 -22.03 -17.01
CA SER A 407 1.32 -20.61 -16.69
C SER A 407 2.68 -20.00 -16.39
N THR A 408 2.93 -18.82 -16.95
CA THR A 408 4.27 -18.23 -16.96
C THR A 408 4.21 -16.78 -16.52
N VAL A 409 5.08 -16.45 -15.56
CA VAL A 409 5.03 -15.16 -14.89
C VAL A 409 6.43 -14.61 -14.72
N VAL A 410 6.61 -13.33 -15.07
CA VAL A 410 7.84 -12.58 -14.82
C VAL A 410 7.61 -11.60 -13.68
N ASP A 411 8.48 -11.61 -12.68
CA ASP A 411 8.48 -10.61 -11.61
C ASP A 411 8.92 -9.25 -12.18
N VAL A 412 8.08 -8.22 -12.03
CA VAL A 412 8.53 -6.84 -12.28
C VAL A 412 9.37 -6.36 -11.10
N GLY A 413 10.55 -5.80 -11.39
CA GLY A 413 11.43 -5.20 -10.37
C GLY A 413 10.74 -4.06 -9.61
N GLN A 414 11.26 -3.69 -8.44
CA GLN A 414 10.68 -2.64 -7.61
C GLN A 414 10.83 -1.26 -8.28
N SER A 415 9.75 -0.48 -8.37
CA SER A 415 9.79 0.85 -8.98
C SER A 415 9.49 1.97 -7.99
N VAL A 416 8.87 1.70 -6.84
CA VAL A 416 8.55 2.73 -5.86
C VAL A 416 9.29 2.42 -4.55
N TYR A 417 9.93 3.44 -4.00
CA TYR A 417 10.75 3.39 -2.80
C TYR A 417 10.30 4.48 -1.84
N THR A 418 9.82 4.09 -0.66
CA THR A 418 9.46 5.05 0.40
C THR A 418 10.73 5.55 1.07
N ILE A 419 11.02 6.83 0.89
CA ILE A 419 12.17 7.52 1.47
C ILE A 419 11.78 8.96 1.79
N ALA A 420 12.12 9.42 2.99
CA ALA A 420 11.94 10.82 3.34
C ALA A 420 13.03 11.68 2.70
N TYR A 421 12.66 12.75 2.01
CA TYR A 421 13.61 13.70 1.41
C TYR A 421 13.00 15.10 1.33
N THR A 422 13.84 16.14 1.33
CA THR A 422 13.37 17.49 1.01
C THR A 422 13.11 17.58 -0.50
N VAL A 423 11.93 18.02 -0.93
CA VAL A 423 11.59 18.13 -2.36
C VAL A 423 12.66 18.97 -3.10
N GLY A 424 13.17 18.42 -4.21
CA GLY A 424 14.27 19.04 -4.97
C GLY A 424 15.68 18.78 -4.42
N LYS A 425 15.82 18.02 -3.33
CA LYS A 425 17.10 17.71 -2.66
C LYS A 425 17.32 16.20 -2.53
N ILE A 426 17.27 15.50 -3.67
CA ILE A 426 17.55 14.07 -3.75
C ILE A 426 18.35 13.74 -5.02
N ALA A 427 19.31 12.83 -4.91
CA ALA A 427 19.99 12.19 -6.02
C ALA A 427 19.79 10.68 -5.92
N VAL A 428 19.49 10.05 -7.05
CA VAL A 428 19.24 8.61 -7.16
C VAL A 428 20.27 8.03 -8.11
N TYR A 429 20.86 6.89 -7.73
CA TYR A 429 21.88 6.20 -8.50
C TYR A 429 21.51 4.74 -8.71
N LEU A 430 21.62 4.24 -9.94
CA LEU A 430 21.45 2.83 -10.28
C LEU A 430 22.79 2.26 -10.76
N ASN A 431 23.33 1.27 -10.04
CA ASN A 431 24.65 0.70 -10.28
C ASN A 431 25.77 1.76 -10.35
N GLY A 432 25.63 2.83 -9.55
CA GLY A 432 26.56 3.96 -9.54
C GLY A 432 26.30 5.04 -10.62
N VAL A 433 25.34 4.84 -11.53
CA VAL A 433 24.95 5.84 -12.54
C VAL A 433 23.87 6.74 -11.97
N LYS A 434 24.10 8.07 -12.00
CA LYS A 434 23.11 9.05 -11.53
C LYS A 434 21.91 9.10 -12.48
N LEU A 435 20.72 8.92 -11.94
CA LEU A 435 19.44 9.03 -12.63
C LEU A 435 18.93 10.48 -12.69
N VAL A 436 18.06 10.79 -13.66
CA VAL A 436 17.47 12.11 -13.88
C VAL A 436 16.03 12.19 -13.35
N ASN A 437 15.75 13.17 -12.49
CA ASN A 437 14.40 13.41 -11.98
C ASN A 437 13.49 14.00 -13.08
N GLY A 438 12.29 13.45 -13.25
CA GLY A 438 11.36 13.73 -14.34
C GLY A 438 11.57 12.88 -15.60
N THR A 439 12.63 12.08 -15.67
CA THR A 439 12.90 11.19 -16.81
C THR A 439 13.08 9.74 -16.36
N ASP A 440 14.06 9.47 -15.50
CA ASP A 440 14.39 8.13 -15.01
C ASP A 440 13.71 7.80 -13.68
N PHE A 441 13.35 8.82 -12.91
CA PHE A 441 12.56 8.72 -11.69
C PHE A 441 11.76 9.99 -11.42
N THR A 442 10.76 9.91 -10.56
CA THR A 442 9.96 11.04 -10.06
C THR A 442 10.06 11.11 -8.54
N ALA A 443 10.35 12.29 -8.03
CA ALA A 443 10.42 12.56 -6.59
C ALA A 443 9.86 13.96 -6.29
N THR A 444 8.55 14.06 -6.00
CA THR A 444 7.83 15.33 -5.82
C THR A 444 7.13 15.52 -4.48
N ASN A 445 6.97 14.48 -3.66
CA ASN A 445 6.15 14.53 -2.43
C ASN A 445 6.96 14.55 -1.11
N GLY A 446 8.27 14.32 -1.18
CA GLY A 446 9.17 14.28 -0.02
C GLY A 446 9.13 12.99 0.78
N THR A 447 8.39 11.97 0.33
CA THR A 447 8.17 10.71 1.06
C THR A 447 8.33 9.46 0.19
N SER A 448 8.37 9.58 -1.13
CA SER A 448 8.62 8.46 -2.03
C SER A 448 9.35 8.85 -3.31
N VAL A 449 10.14 7.92 -3.84
CA VAL A 449 10.74 7.97 -5.17
C VAL A 449 10.13 6.90 -6.05
N THR A 450 9.67 7.27 -7.24
CA THR A 450 9.16 6.34 -8.25
C THR A 450 10.09 6.31 -9.44
N LEU A 451 10.75 5.19 -9.70
CA LEU A 451 11.55 4.95 -10.89
C LEU A 451 10.67 4.70 -12.11
N SER A 452 11.07 5.25 -13.25
CA SER A 452 10.40 5.05 -14.54
C SER A 452 10.57 3.62 -15.06
N ALA A 453 11.60 2.91 -14.60
CA ALA A 453 11.83 1.48 -14.83
C ALA A 453 12.08 0.76 -13.50
N GLY A 454 11.48 -0.41 -13.33
CA GLY A 454 11.68 -1.23 -12.13
C GLY A 454 13.11 -1.74 -12.03
N VAL A 455 13.64 -1.74 -10.81
CA VAL A 455 14.98 -2.17 -10.50
C VAL A 455 14.94 -3.60 -9.98
N SER A 456 15.80 -4.45 -10.53
CA SER A 456 15.92 -5.83 -10.10
C SER A 456 16.72 -5.92 -8.80
N ALA A 457 16.48 -6.96 -7.99
CA ALA A 457 17.16 -7.17 -6.71
C ALA A 457 18.71 -7.36 -6.79
N SER A 458 19.33 -7.33 -7.96
CA SER A 458 20.79 -7.37 -8.13
C SER A 458 21.42 -6.02 -8.43
N GLU A 459 20.60 -5.02 -8.73
CA GLU A 459 21.11 -3.70 -9.07
C GLU A 459 21.20 -2.87 -7.80
N ASN A 460 22.28 -2.12 -7.67
CA ASN A 460 22.48 -1.26 -6.52
C ASN A 460 21.74 0.05 -6.76
N LEU A 461 20.61 0.23 -6.08
CA LEU A 461 19.93 1.51 -6.03
C LEU A 461 20.38 2.27 -4.78
N CYS A 462 20.94 3.46 -4.97
CA CYS A 462 21.42 4.32 -3.91
C CYS A 462 20.67 5.65 -3.93
N PHE A 463 20.21 6.09 -2.76
CA PHE A 463 19.57 7.38 -2.56
C PHE A 463 20.48 8.28 -1.73
N VAL A 464 20.66 9.52 -2.18
CA VAL A 464 21.37 10.56 -1.44
C VAL A 464 20.41 11.72 -1.25
N THR A 465 19.99 11.95 -0.02
CA THR A 465 19.07 13.02 0.38
C THR A 465 19.84 14.14 1.07
N PHE A 466 19.46 15.40 0.81
CA PHE A 466 20.16 16.59 1.34
C PHE A 466 19.25 17.47 2.18
#